data_AF-A0A6B3I3R9-F1
#
_entry.id   AF-A0A6B3I3R9-F1
#
_cell.length_a   1.000
_cell.length_b   1.000
_cell.length_c   1.000
_cell.angle_alpha   90.00
_cell.angle_beta   90.00
_cell.angle_gamma   90.00
#
_symmetry.space_group_name_H-M   'P 1'
#
loop_
_entity.id
_entity.type
_entity.pdbx_description
1 polymer ?
#
loop_
_entity_poly.entity_id
_entity_poly.type
_entity_poly.pdbx_seq_one_letter_code
_entity_poly.pdbx_strand_id
1 'polypeptide(L)'
;MTRPVRVAIVGAGPAGIYAADALLKSEVCQDPGVSIDLFERMPAPFGLIRYGVAPDHPRIKGIVKALHQVLDKPQIRLFGNVSYPHDIGLDDLRSFYDAVIFS
;
A
#
# COMPACT_ATOMS: atom_id res chain seq x y z
N MET A 1 18.26 0.40 20.26
CA MET A 1 16.79 0.30 20.16
C MET A 1 16.45 0.01 18.71
N THR A 2 15.83 -1.12 18.43
CA THR A 2 15.37 -1.50 17.09
C THR A 2 14.05 -0.78 16.81
N ARG A 3 13.93 -0.10 15.66
CA ARG A 3 12.70 0.59 15.23
C ARG A 3 11.95 -0.28 14.21
N PRO A 4 10.62 -0.14 14.08
CA PRO A 4 9.86 -0.81 13.01
C PRO A 4 10.51 -0.59 11.64
N VAL A 5 10.45 -1.63 10.80
CA VAL A 5 10.85 -1.54 9.39
C VAL A 5 9.87 -0.62 8.68
N ARG A 6 10.37 0.37 7.95
CA ARG A 6 9.55 1.33 7.19
C ARG A 6 9.55 0.94 5.73
N VAL A 7 8.38 0.66 5.18
CA VAL A 7 8.22 0.24 3.78
C VAL A 7 7.35 1.25 3.03
N ALA A 8 7.86 1.77 1.92
CA ALA A 8 7.06 2.52 0.96
C ALA A 8 6.51 1.58 -0.10
N ILE A 9 5.23 1.68 -0.41
CA ILE A 9 4.58 0.94 -1.50
C ILE A 9 4.02 1.97 -2.48
N VAL A 10 4.48 1.93 -3.72
CA VAL A 10 3.99 2.80 -4.80
C VAL A 10 2.90 2.05 -5.55
N GLY A 11 1.66 2.50 -5.37
CA GLY A 11 0.42 1.89 -5.86
C GLY A 11 -0.46 1.36 -4.72
N ALA A 12 -1.72 1.81 -4.65
CA ALA A 12 -2.72 1.30 -3.70
C ALA A 12 -3.76 0.40 -4.38
N GLY A 13 -3.35 -0.29 -5.44
CA GLY A 13 -4.12 -1.38 -6.04
C GLY A 13 -4.10 -2.67 -5.20
N PRO A 14 -4.72 -3.76 -5.68
CA PRO A 14 -4.71 -5.04 -4.98
C PRO A 14 -3.30 -5.54 -4.68
N ALA A 15 -2.36 -5.43 -5.64
CA ALA A 15 -0.99 -5.87 -5.45
C ALA A 15 -0.30 -5.15 -4.27
N GLY A 16 -0.35 -3.82 -4.22
CA GLY A 16 0.23 -3.04 -3.13
C GLY A 16 -0.42 -3.31 -1.78
N ILE A 17 -1.75 -3.42 -1.73
CA ILE A 17 -2.48 -3.71 -0.48
C ILE A 17 -2.19 -5.15 -0.01
N TYR A 18 -2.11 -6.13 -0.91
CA TYR A 18 -1.73 -7.50 -0.54
C TYR A 18 -0.28 -7.61 -0.08
N ALA A 19 0.64 -6.86 -0.68
CA ALA A 19 2.01 -6.77 -0.20
C ALA A 19 2.05 -6.20 1.23
N ALA A 20 1.24 -5.18 1.53
CA ALA A 20 1.14 -4.63 2.87
C ALA A 20 0.60 -5.66 3.89
N ASP A 21 -0.47 -6.39 3.54
CA ASP A 21 -1.04 -7.44 4.38
C ASP A 21 -0.04 -8.59 4.64
N ALA A 22 0.72 -8.98 3.60
CA ALA A 22 1.75 -10.01 3.72
C ALA A 22 2.89 -9.56 4.66
N LEU A 23 3.34 -8.31 4.56
CA LEU A 23 4.36 -7.75 5.45
C LEU A 23 3.87 -7.73 6.91
N LEU A 24 2.61 -7.33 7.15
CA LEU A 24 2.03 -7.33 8.50
C LEU A 24 1.91 -8.72 9.12
N LYS A 25 1.73 -9.76 8.29
CA LYS A 25 1.62 -11.16 8.74
C LYS A 25 2.96 -11.87 8.84
N SER A 26 4.03 -11.27 8.29
CA SER A 26 5.36 -11.86 8.29
C SER A 26 5.93 -11.94 9.71
N GLU A 27 6.44 -13.11 10.09
CA GLU A 27 7.12 -13.32 11.39
C GLU A 27 8.33 -12.40 11.56
N VAL A 28 9.05 -12.13 10.47
CA VAL A 28 10.23 -11.26 10.45
C VAL A 28 9.87 -9.80 10.77
N CYS A 29 8.60 -9.41 10.61
CA CYS A 29 8.10 -8.07 10.84
C CYS A 29 7.30 -7.95 12.14
N GLN A 30 7.31 -8.95 13.04
CA GLN A 30 6.57 -8.89 14.30
C GLN A 30 7.27 -8.09 15.40
N ASP A 31 8.61 -8.16 15.48
CA ASP A 31 9.41 -7.44 16.47
C ASP A 31 10.62 -6.79 15.77
N PRO A 32 10.74 -5.44 15.73
CA PRO A 32 9.92 -4.42 16.42
C PRO A 32 8.64 -4.01 15.68
N GLY A 33 8.26 -4.68 14.58
CA GLY A 33 7.09 -4.32 13.78
C GLY A 33 7.44 -3.84 12.36
N VAL A 34 6.40 -3.48 11.61
CA VAL A 34 6.48 -2.79 10.31
C VAL A 34 5.55 -1.58 10.28
N SER A 35 5.98 -0.52 9.62
CA SER A 35 5.17 0.66 9.28
C SER A 35 5.18 0.84 7.76
N ILE A 36 4.00 1.01 7.18
CA ILE A 36 3.81 0.94 5.73
C ILE A 36 3.10 2.21 5.26
N ASP A 37 3.68 2.86 4.26
CA ASP A 37 3.08 4.01 3.59
C ASP A 37 2.77 3.63 2.14
N LEU A 38 1.48 3.65 1.77
CA LEU A 38 1.04 3.48 0.39
C LEU A 38 0.91 4.84 -0.28
N PHE A 39 1.57 5.00 -1.43
CA PHE A 39 1.48 6.18 -2.28
C PHE A 39 0.63 5.85 -3.50
N GLU A 40 -0.46 6.58 -3.67
CA GLU A 40 -1.41 6.38 -4.76
C GLU A 40 -1.53 7.65 -5.58
N ARG A 41 -1.37 7.51 -6.91
CA ARG A 41 -1.52 8.61 -7.85
C ARG A 41 -2.95 9.13 -7.87
N MET A 42 -3.92 8.24 -7.74
CA MET A 42 -5.34 8.60 -7.75
C MET A 42 -5.83 9.07 -6.36
N PRO A 43 -6.95 9.83 -6.30
CA PRO A 43 -7.49 10.27 -5.00
C PRO A 43 -8.03 9.13 -4.14
N ALA A 44 -8.47 8.04 -4.76
CA ALA A 44 -9.03 6.88 -4.07
C ALA A 44 -8.23 5.62 -4.39
N PRO A 45 -8.09 4.69 -3.42
CA PRO A 45 -7.31 3.47 -3.60
C PRO A 45 -8.05 2.44 -4.46
N PHE A 46 -7.51 1.22 -4.48
CA PHE A 46 -7.99 -0.01 -5.12
C PHE A 46 -7.66 -0.17 -6.60
N GLY A 47 -6.97 0.78 -7.21
CA GLY A 47 -6.46 0.67 -8.58
C GLY A 47 -7.53 0.16 -9.55
N LEU A 48 -7.22 -0.86 -10.34
CA LEU A 48 -8.16 -1.40 -11.33
C LEU A 48 -9.43 -2.01 -10.74
N ILE A 49 -9.48 -2.42 -9.46
CA ILE A 49 -10.75 -2.85 -8.86
C ILE A 49 -11.77 -1.70 -8.84
N ARG A 50 -11.28 -0.46 -8.67
CA ARG A 50 -12.11 0.75 -8.74
C ARG A 50 -12.21 1.30 -10.15
N TYR A 51 -11.08 1.41 -10.85
CA TYR A 51 -10.94 2.19 -12.08
C TYR A 51 -10.93 1.37 -13.37
N GLY A 52 -10.88 0.03 -13.28
CA GLY A 52 -10.80 -0.86 -14.44
C GLY A 52 -11.96 -1.85 -14.53
N VAL A 53 -12.35 -2.47 -13.42
CA VAL A 53 -13.43 -3.46 -13.39
C VAL A 53 -14.73 -2.81 -13.85
N ALA A 54 -15.29 -3.38 -14.92
CA ALA A 54 -16.52 -2.91 -15.53
C ALA A 54 -17.69 -2.91 -14.52
N PRO A 55 -18.62 -1.93 -14.64
CA PRO A 55 -19.69 -1.74 -13.66
C PRO A 55 -20.68 -2.91 -13.58
N ASP A 56 -20.84 -3.67 -14.65
CA ASP A 56 -21.65 -4.89 -14.76
C ASP A 56 -20.98 -6.14 -14.17
N HIS A 57 -19.78 -6.01 -13.60
CA HIS A 57 -19.05 -7.08 -12.91
C HIS A 57 -19.01 -6.86 -11.39
N PRO A 58 -20.15 -6.82 -10.66
CA PRO A 58 -20.17 -6.51 -9.23
C PRO A 58 -19.51 -7.61 -8.38
N ARG A 59 -19.51 -8.86 -8.84
CA ARG A 59 -18.93 -9.99 -8.09
C ARG A 59 -17.45 -9.79 -7.78
N ILE A 60 -16.64 -9.36 -8.74
CA ILE A 60 -15.21 -9.14 -8.53
C ILE A 60 -14.92 -7.90 -7.67
N LYS A 61 -15.86 -6.93 -7.61
CA LYS A 61 -15.77 -5.77 -6.71
C LYS A 61 -15.96 -6.13 -5.23
N GLY A 62 -16.42 -7.34 -4.90
CA GLY A 62 -16.57 -7.81 -3.52
C GLY A 62 -15.26 -7.80 -2.71
N ILE A 63 -14.12 -7.89 -3.40
CA ILE A 63 -12.78 -7.83 -2.78
C ILE A 63 -12.49 -6.52 -2.04
N VAL A 64 -13.18 -5.42 -2.41
CA VAL A 64 -13.00 -4.09 -1.81
C VAL A 64 -13.17 -4.13 -0.29
N LYS A 65 -14.07 -4.98 0.23
CA LYS A 65 -14.25 -5.13 1.69
C LYS A 65 -12.99 -5.67 2.38
N ALA A 66 -12.34 -6.66 1.78
CA ALA A 66 -11.10 -7.22 2.33
C ALA A 66 -9.95 -6.22 2.22
N LEU A 67 -9.85 -5.49 1.10
CA LEU A 67 -8.84 -4.44 0.93
C LEU A 67 -9.01 -3.31 1.95
N HIS A 68 -10.23 -2.91 2.27
CA HIS A 68 -10.52 -1.96 3.35
C HIS A 68 -10.03 -2.47 4.70
N GLN A 69 -10.30 -3.73 5.06
CA GLN A 69 -9.87 -4.31 6.33
C GLN A 69 -8.34 -4.31 6.50
N VAL A 70 -7.59 -4.38 5.39
CA VAL A 70 -6.13 -4.22 5.41
C VAL A 70 -5.76 -2.75 5.60
N LEU A 71 -6.37 -1.83 4.85
CA LEU A 71 -6.07 -0.40 4.99
C LEU A 71 -6.44 0.18 6.36
N ASP A 72 -7.40 -0.42 7.07
CA ASP A 72 -7.80 -0.01 8.43
C ASP A 72 -6.78 -0.40 9.52
N LYS A 73 -5.68 -1.10 9.17
CA LYS A 73 -4.63 -1.46 10.12
C LYS A 73 -3.82 -0.22 10.53
N PRO A 74 -3.55 -0.02 11.84
CA PRO A 74 -2.88 1.19 12.33
C PRO A 74 -1.44 1.35 11.83
N GLN A 75 -0.81 0.29 11.35
CA GLN A 75 0.52 0.30 10.76
C GLN A 75 0.55 0.86 9.33
N ILE A 76 -0.61 0.96 8.69
CA ILE A 76 -0.75 1.37 7.29
C ILE A 76 -1.26 2.81 7.23
N ARG A 77 -0.61 3.62 6.39
CA ARG A 77 -1.09 4.95 6.00
C ARG A 77 -1.23 5.02 4.49
N LEU A 78 -2.27 5.69 4.02
CA LEU A 78 -2.53 5.92 2.61
C LEU A 78 -2.35 7.40 2.27
N PHE A 79 -1.50 7.68 1.30
CA PHE A 79 -1.30 9.01 0.72
C PHE A 79 -1.80 8.98 -0.73
N GLY A 80 -3.04 9.42 -0.93
CA GLY A 80 -3.62 9.60 -2.27
C GLY A 80 -3.16 10.91 -2.91
N ASN A 81 -3.35 11.04 -4.22
CA ASN A 81 -2.87 12.17 -5.02
C ASN A 81 -1.35 12.39 -4.94
N VAL A 82 -0.56 11.33 -4.78
CA VAL A 82 0.90 11.37 -4.80
C VAL A 82 1.42 10.51 -5.95
N SER A 83 1.98 11.16 -6.97
CA SER A 83 2.47 10.50 -8.17
C SER A 83 3.98 10.27 -8.10
N TYR A 84 4.39 9.01 -8.21
CA TYR A 84 5.76 8.69 -8.62
C TYR A 84 5.85 8.73 -10.17
N PRO A 85 6.94 9.26 -10.76
CA PRO A 85 8.10 9.90 -10.12
C PRO A 85 7.96 11.44 -9.99
N HIS A 86 6.77 12.01 -10.18
CA HIS A 86 6.58 13.46 -10.28
C HIS A 86 6.65 14.21 -8.95
N ASP A 87 5.94 13.70 -7.93
CA ASP A 87 5.84 14.31 -6.59
C ASP A 87 6.87 13.72 -5.61
N ILE A 88 7.26 12.46 -5.85
CA ILE A 88 8.26 11.72 -5.04
C ILE A 88 9.24 10.98 -5.95
N GLY A 89 10.53 11.09 -5.65
CA GLY A 89 11.60 10.38 -6.35
C GLY A 89 12.05 9.10 -5.65
N LEU A 90 12.80 8.25 -6.36
CA LEU A 90 13.35 7.03 -5.77
C LEU A 90 14.41 7.35 -4.69
N ASP A 91 15.17 8.41 -4.87
CA ASP A 91 16.19 8.85 -3.90
C ASP A 91 15.55 9.36 -2.60
N ASP A 92 14.41 10.06 -2.70
CA ASP A 92 13.61 10.44 -1.52
C ASP A 92 13.14 9.18 -0.79
N LEU A 93 12.53 8.24 -1.51
CA LEU A 93 12.01 7.01 -0.91
C LEU A 93 13.13 6.18 -0.25
N ARG A 94 14.30 6.06 -0.88
CA ARG A 94 15.46 5.37 -0.29
C ARG A 94 16.03 6.08 0.94
N SER A 95 15.88 7.39 1.02
CA SER A 95 16.37 8.16 2.17
C SER A 95 15.46 8.02 3.40
N PHE A 96 14.16 7.75 3.21
CA PHE A 96 13.18 7.70 4.30
C PHE A 96 12.68 6.30 4.66
N TYR A 97 12.85 5.31 3.78
CA TYR A 97 12.33 3.95 3.93
C TYR A 97 13.42 2.89 3.82
N ASP A 98 13.25 1.80 4.55
CA ASP A 98 14.17 0.66 4.51
C ASP A 98 13.98 -0.19 3.24
N ALA A 99 12.77 -0.18 2.69
CA ALA A 99 12.43 -0.86 1.45
C ALA A 99 11.37 -0.10 0.66
N VAL A 100 11.38 -0.30 -0.67
CA VAL A 100 10.41 0.27 -1.60
C VAL A 100 9.84 -0.85 -2.47
N ILE A 101 8.52 -0.91 -2.59
CA ILE A 101 7.79 -1.84 -3.45
C ILE A 101 7.06 -1.04 -4.53
N PHE A 102 7.22 -1.43 -5.79
CA PHE A 102 6.42 -0.90 -6.90
C PHE A 102 5.34 -1.93 -7.27
N SER A 103 4.10 -1.47 -7.44
CA SER A 103 2.94 -2.35 -7.67
C SER A 103 1.91 -1.76 -8.62
#